data_AF-A0A7W1F8V6-F1
#
_entry.id   AF-A0A7W1F8V6-F1
#
_cell.length_a   1.000
_cell.length_b   1.000
_cell.length_c   1.000
_cell.angle_alpha   90.00
_cell.angle_beta   90.00
_cell.angle_gamma   90.00
#
_symmetry.space_group_name_H-M   'P 1'
#
loop_
_entity.id
_entity.type
_entity.pdbx_description
1 polymer ?
#
loop_
_entity_poly.entity_id
_entity_poly.type
_entity_poly.pdbx_seq_one_letter_code
_entity_poly.pdbx_strand_id
1 'polypeptide(L)'
;ARWGPRVPLLIISPYARAGYVSHTPTTFGGILAYAEHTLGLQPLGSQDGAAYNDPTGAAWFRDAFDYTQTPISPLTPQRTATSPRDRAYITTLTHHRWS
;
A
#
# COMPACT_ATOMS: atom_id res chain seq x y z
N ALA A 1 7.22 13.71 16.50
CA ALA A 1 6.73 12.31 16.47
C ALA A 1 7.88 11.42 15.99
N ARG A 2 8.10 10.26 16.61
CA ARG A 2 9.11 9.28 16.15
C ARG A 2 8.41 8.28 15.25
N TRP A 3 8.62 8.39 13.94
CA TRP A 3 8.17 7.36 13.00
C TRP A 3 9.12 6.16 13.03
N GLY A 4 8.59 4.97 12.75
CA GLY A 4 9.39 3.76 12.58
C GLY A 4 10.24 3.77 11.30
N PRO A 5 10.96 2.68 11.00
CA PRO A 5 11.65 2.54 9.72
C PRO A 5 10.67 2.64 8.55
N ARG A 6 11.14 3.15 7.41
CA ARG A 6 10.34 3.20 6.17
C ARG A 6 10.06 1.78 5.68
N VAL A 7 8.84 1.56 5.22
CA VAL A 7 8.38 0.30 4.62
C VAL A 7 7.86 0.58 3.21
N PRO A 8 7.94 -0.40 2.29
CA PRO A 8 7.28 -0.29 1.00
C PRO A 8 5.75 -0.31 1.19
N LEU A 9 5.06 0.46 0.35
CA LEU A 9 3.61 0.46 0.22
C LEU A 9 3.26 0.37 -1.27
N LEU A 10 2.31 -0.50 -1.62
CA LEU A 10 1.77 -0.63 -2.97
C LEU A 10 0.25 -0.45 -2.92
N ILE A 11 -0.28 0.37 -3.82
CA ILE A 11 -1.72 0.60 -3.97
C ILE A 11 -2.15 0.03 -5.33
N ILE A 12 -3.11 -0.89 -5.32
CA ILE A 12 -3.71 -1.47 -6.51
C ILE A 12 -5.20 -1.12 -6.48
N SER A 13 -5.65 -0.33 -7.45
CA SER A 13 -7.03 0.12 -7.55
C SER A 13 -7.36 0.49 -9.00
N PRO A 14 -8.61 0.33 -9.47
CA PRO A 14 -9.05 0.87 -10.75
C PRO A 14 -8.90 2.40 -10.84
N TYR A 15 -8.86 3.09 -9.70
CA TYR A 15 -8.71 4.55 -9.60
C TYR A 15 -7.31 4.98 -9.14
N ALA A 16 -6.36 4.04 -9.00
CA ALA A 16 -4.98 4.42 -8.73
C ALA A 16 -4.37 5.09 -9.97
N ARG A 17 -3.54 6.12 -9.77
CA ARG A 17 -2.80 6.76 -10.86
C ARG A 17 -1.76 5.79 -11.40
N ALA A 18 -1.84 5.45 -12.69
CA ALA A 18 -0.95 4.48 -13.31
C ALA A 18 0.51 4.99 -13.35
N GLY A 19 1.47 4.14 -12.99
CA GLY A 19 2.90 4.47 -13.02
C GLY A 19 3.32 5.56 -12.03
N TYR A 20 2.47 5.89 -11.06
CA TYR A 20 2.71 6.97 -10.10
C TYR A 20 3.46 6.48 -8.86
N VAL A 21 4.48 7.22 -8.45
CA VAL A 21 5.21 7.03 -7.19
C VAL A 21 4.92 8.23 -6.31
N SER A 22 4.20 8.01 -5.20
CA SER A 22 4.01 9.06 -4.20
C SER A 22 5.31 9.28 -3.42
N HIS A 23 5.75 10.54 -3.34
CA HIS A 23 6.86 10.96 -2.49
C HIS A 23 6.40 11.57 -1.17
N THR A 24 5.09 11.63 -0.98
CA THR A 24 4.43 12.15 0.21
C THR A 24 4.74 11.22 1.39
N PRO A 25 5.46 11.67 2.43
CA PRO A 25 5.69 10.86 3.63
C PRO A 25 4.35 10.53 4.29
N THR A 26 4.23 9.37 4.93
CA THR A 26 3.00 8.95 5.62
C THR A 26 3.31 7.81 6.59
N THR A 27 2.33 7.43 7.40
CA THR A 27 2.44 6.37 8.40
C THR A 27 1.34 5.33 8.20
N PHE A 28 1.37 4.22 8.95
CA PHE A 28 0.29 3.24 8.93
C PHE A 28 -1.07 3.84 9.32
N GLY A 29 -1.11 4.91 10.14
CA GLY A 29 -2.34 5.64 10.45
C GLY A 29 -3.02 6.24 9.22
N GLY A 30 -2.27 6.53 8.16
CA GLY A 30 -2.82 7.00 6.89
C GLY A 30 -3.77 6.00 6.20
N ILE A 31 -3.66 4.69 6.50
CA ILE A 31 -4.56 3.67 5.95
C ILE A 31 -5.95 3.82 6.54
N LEU A 32 -6.02 4.04 7.85
CA LEU A 32 -7.27 4.27 8.53
C LEU A 32 -7.89 5.60 8.10
N ALA A 33 -7.09 6.66 8.04
CA ALA A 33 -7.56 7.96 7.57
C ALA A 33 -8.09 7.93 6.12
N TYR A 34 -7.47 7.14 5.23
CA TYR A 34 -7.98 6.93 3.87
C TYR A 34 -9.37 6.28 3.88
N ALA A 35 -9.55 5.22 4.68
CA ALA A 35 -10.82 4.52 4.78
C ALA A 35 -11.91 5.43 5.37
N GLU A 36 -11.58 6.17 6.43
CA GLU A 36 -12.50 7.10 7.09
C GLU A 36 -12.95 8.22 6.14
N HIS A 37 -12.02 8.85 5.42
CA HIS A 37 -12.36 9.85 4.40
C HIS A 37 -13.23 9.27 3.27
N THR A 38 -12.93 8.06 2.80
CA THR A 38 -13.69 7.40 1.74
C THR A 38 -15.11 7.05 2.19
N LEU A 39 -15.29 6.68 3.46
CA LEU A 39 -16.56 6.27 4.04
C LEU A 39 -17.33 7.40 4.73
N GLY A 40 -16.76 8.61 4.81
CA GLY A 40 -17.36 9.75 5.51
C GLY A 40 -17.39 9.59 7.04
N LEU A 41 -16.44 8.85 7.61
CA LEU A 41 -16.34 8.59 9.04
C LEU A 41 -15.47 9.64 9.74
N GLN A 42 -15.68 9.79 11.05
CA GLN A 42 -14.80 10.55 11.92
C GLN A 42 -13.59 9.70 12.33
N PRO A 43 -12.43 10.33 12.60
CA PRO A 43 -11.28 9.63 13.17
C PRO A 43 -11.66 8.84 14.42
N LEU A 44 -11.23 7.58 14.47
CA LEU A 44 -11.40 6.69 15.61
C LEU A 44 -10.41 7.00 16.76
N GLY A 45 -9.30 7.69 16.49
CA GLY A 45 -8.27 7.95 17.49
C GLY A 45 -7.35 9.13 17.17
N SER A 46 -6.39 9.37 18.06
CA SER A 46 -5.44 10.48 17.92
C SER A 46 -4.36 10.24 16.86
N GLN A 47 -4.09 8.99 16.48
CA GLN A 47 -3.06 8.65 15.50
C GLN A 47 -3.52 8.88 14.06
N ASP A 48 -4.74 8.48 13.74
CA ASP A 48 -5.46 8.73 12.49
C ASP A 48 -5.92 10.19 12.42
N GLY A 49 -6.42 10.78 13.51
CA GLY A 49 -6.71 12.22 13.58
C GLY A 49 -5.47 13.11 13.33
N ALA A 50 -4.28 12.66 13.68
CA ALA A 50 -3.03 13.34 13.33
C ALA A 50 -2.67 13.18 11.84
N ALA A 51 -3.05 12.05 11.22
CA ALA A 51 -2.87 11.81 9.78
C ALA A 51 -3.82 12.67 8.91
N TYR A 52 -4.93 13.16 9.47
CA TYR A 52 -5.81 14.13 8.81
C TYR A 52 -5.15 15.51 8.63
N ASN A 53 -4.33 15.93 9.60
CA ASN A 53 -3.87 17.31 9.75
C ASN A 53 -2.35 17.46 9.67
N ASP A 54 -1.62 16.49 9.12
CA ASP A 54 -0.15 16.54 9.04
C ASP A 54 0.31 17.69 8.09
N PRO A 55 1.00 18.72 8.62
CA PRO A 55 1.46 19.87 7.84
C PRO A 55 2.60 19.56 6.87
N THR A 56 3.17 18.34 6.89
CA THR A 56 4.14 17.88 5.88
C THR A 56 3.48 17.42 4.58
N GLY A 57 2.15 17.49 4.48
CA GLY A 57 1.37 17.15 3.27
C GLY A 57 1.00 15.67 3.16
N ALA A 58 1.22 14.89 4.22
CA ALA A 58 0.97 13.45 4.36
C ALA A 58 -0.50 13.01 4.35
N ALA A 59 -1.29 13.52 3.41
CA ALA A 59 -2.70 13.26 3.26
C ALA A 59 -2.96 11.81 2.82
N TRP A 60 -3.13 10.88 3.77
CA TRP A 60 -3.85 9.60 3.66
C TRP A 60 -3.86 8.90 2.27
N PHE A 61 -2.73 8.94 1.54
CA PHE A 61 -2.58 8.44 0.16
C PHE A 61 -3.49 9.07 -0.91
N ARG A 62 -4.10 10.24 -0.67
CA ARG A 62 -5.04 10.87 -1.62
C ARG A 62 -4.42 11.13 -2.99
N ASP A 63 -3.15 11.52 -3.03
CA ASP A 63 -2.42 11.83 -4.26
C ASP A 63 -2.18 10.63 -5.18
N ALA A 64 -2.33 9.41 -4.64
CA ALA A 64 -2.22 8.17 -5.39
C ALA A 64 -3.50 7.79 -6.16
N PHE A 65 -4.62 8.49 -5.94
CA PHE A 65 -5.90 8.22 -6.58
C PHE A 65 -6.35 9.36 -7.50
N ASP A 66 -6.94 8.98 -8.63
CA ASP A 66 -7.74 9.85 -9.49
C ASP A 66 -9.11 9.19 -9.69
N TYR A 67 -10.11 9.63 -8.92
CA TYR A 67 -11.48 9.11 -9.03
C TYR A 67 -12.26 9.69 -10.21
N THR A 68 -11.69 10.64 -10.95
CA THR A 68 -12.29 11.18 -12.17
C THR A 68 -11.89 10.40 -13.42
N GLN A 69 -10.86 9.55 -13.31
CA GLN A 69 -10.41 8.70 -14.41
C GLN A 69 -11.41 7.56 -14.70
N THR A 70 -11.42 7.09 -15.95
CA THR A 70 -12.09 5.82 -16.28
C THR A 70 -11.36 4.66 -15.58
N PRO A 71 -12.07 3.74 -14.89
CA PRO A 71 -11.46 2.64 -14.14
C PRO A 71 -10.47 1.83 -14.98
N ILE A 72 -9.24 1.70 -14.48
CA ILE A 72 -8.20 0.87 -15.11
C ILE A 72 -8.63 -0.60 -15.03
N SER A 73 -8.51 -1.32 -16.14
CA SER A 73 -8.83 -2.75 -16.18
C SER A 73 -7.95 -3.56 -15.21
N PRO A 74 -8.50 -4.62 -14.59
CA PRO A 74 -7.74 -5.46 -13.68
C PRO A 74 -6.47 -6.02 -14.33
N LEU A 75 -5.38 -6.00 -13.58
CA LEU A 75 -4.15 -6.67 -14.00
C LEU A 75 -4.43 -8.17 -14.11
N THR A 76 -4.08 -8.77 -15.24
CA THR A 76 -4.04 -10.23 -15.34
C THR A 76 -2.76 -10.69 -14.66
N PRO A 77 -2.81 -11.49 -13.57
CA PRO A 77 -1.62 -11.95 -12.89
C PRO A 77 -0.75 -12.74 -13.87
N GLN A 78 0.43 -12.22 -14.19
CA GLN A 78 1.37 -12.94 -15.02
C GLN A 78 2.06 -13.99 -14.14
N ARG A 79 1.68 -15.25 -14.30
CA ARG A 79 2.38 -16.35 -13.65
C ARG A 79 3.69 -16.58 -14.38
N THR A 80 4.76 -15.96 -13.90
CA THR A 80 6.10 -16.33 -14.35
C THR A 80 6.37 -17.74 -13.85
N ALA A 81 6.71 -18.66 -14.76
CA ALA A 81 7.20 -19.97 -14.36
C ALA A 81 8.46 -19.75 -13.52
N THR A 82 8.47 -20.24 -12.28
CA THR A 82 9.66 -20.21 -11.44
C THR A 82 10.76 -20.98 -12.15
N SER A 83 11.97 -20.40 -12.20
CA SER A 83 13.08 -21.07 -12.88
C SER A 83 13.35 -22.42 -12.21
N PRO A 84 13.92 -23.41 -12.91
CA PRO A 84 14.31 -24.67 -12.29
C PRO A 84 15.20 -24.49 -11.04
N ARG A 85 16.01 -23.42 -11.02
CA ARG A 85 16.82 -23.04 -9.86
C ARG A 85 15.96 -22.55 -8.70
N ASP A 86 15.04 -21.62 -8.93
CA ASP A 86 14.15 -21.09 -7.88
C ASP A 86 13.26 -22.19 -7.29
N ARG A 87 12.81 -23.13 -8.15
CA ARG A 87 12.06 -24.31 -7.72
C ARG A 87 12.88 -25.20 -6.80
N ALA A 88 14.14 -25.45 -7.14
CA ALA A 88 15.05 -26.24 -6.30
C ALA A 88 15.29 -25.54 -4.95
N TYR A 89 15.53 -24.22 -4.93
CA TYR A 89 15.71 -23.45 -3.69
C TYR A 89 14.49 -23.53 -2.76
N ILE A 90 13.26 -23.40 -3.30
CA ILE A 90 12.02 -23.52 -2.52
C ILE A 90 11.85 -24.94 -1.97
N THR A 91 12.11 -25.97 -2.78
CA THR A 91 11.99 -27.37 -2.35
C THR A 91 12.99 -27.73 -1.25
N THR A 92 14.26 -27.31 -1.38
CA THR A 92 15.31 -27.58 -0.37
C THR A 92 15.03 -26.84 0.95
N LEU A 93 14.52 -25.61 0.91
CA LEU A 93 14.14 -24.87 2.13
C LEU A 93 12.92 -25.47 2.85
N THR A 94 12.02 -26.12 2.12
CA THR A 94 10.84 -26.79 2.70
C THR A 94 11.23 -28.08 3.43
N HIS A 95 12.29 -28.77 2.99
CA HIS A 95 12.74 -30.05 3.55
C HIS A 95 13.70 -29.91 4.76
N HIS A 96 14.37 -28.75 4.93
CA HIS A 96 15.34 -28.52 6.01
C HIS A 96 14.81 -27.77 7.23
N ARG A 97 13.57 -27.28 7.19
CA ARG A 97 13.04 -26.39 8.24
C ARG A 97 11.87 -26.96 9.05
N TRP A 98 11.47 -28.20 8.78
CA TRP A 98 10.40 -28.92 9.49
C TRP A 98 10.80 -30.39 9.76
N SER A 99 11.98 -30.58 10.35
CA SER A 99 12.43 -31.84 10.95
C SER A 99 13.08 -31.55 12.29
#